data_AF-A0A3M1LHT2-F1
#
_entry.id   AF-A0A3M1LHT2-F1
#
_cell.length_a   1.000
_cell.length_b   1.000
_cell.length_c   1.000
_cell.angle_alpha   90.00
_cell.angle_beta   90.00
_cell.angle_gamma   90.00
#
_symmetry.space_group_name_H-M   'P 1'
#
loop_
_entity.id
_entity.type
_entity.pdbx_description
1 polymer ?
#
loop_
_entity_poly.entity_id
_entity_poly.type
_entity_poly.pdbx_seq_one_letter_code
_entity_poly.pdbx_strand_id
1 'polypeptide(L)'
;MLADQVLEADQVAGEADQALGQGLAAVAYSNAEDAASRMEMVNLTAGILERYLTGGLDDAVDYLQATMAVETELSAVVDLLQAESPRTVSDQLALFDAYSEIGIAEGLRLVGNSIVNDLIQNAGNYTEEELVTKLATAAGYYTLASDFVQLARDAVDVGMGFGSAPAVEPEKAMRIAETMRRAAEANMALFESTIIEPWAQQYGLSMDAAKGVWQNAEMYYLLAEATRLGINTLGQQVGSGPESAGLVFGHSQSAYTLSAMLIAKHYSLGAQVDQDLNIVGYQNEKALAEMLDFADRRARELINLAGDDASISALFYYENARMLRQGDAEDQMTALSYYWQAALLAQVGAYMAGK
;
A
#
# COMPACT_ATOMS: atom_id res chain seq x y z
N MET A 1 17.12 18.56 -4.17
CA MET A 1 16.07 17.78 -3.48
C MET A 1 14.68 18.16 -3.96
N LEU A 2 14.01 19.21 -3.44
CA LEU A 2 12.63 19.52 -3.89
C LEU A 2 12.52 19.81 -5.40
N ALA A 3 13.50 20.53 -5.98
CA ALA A 3 13.50 20.82 -7.41
C ALA A 3 13.66 19.55 -8.27
N ASP A 4 14.41 18.56 -7.80
CA ASP A 4 14.60 17.29 -8.51
C ASP A 4 13.30 16.47 -8.46
N GLN A 5 12.62 16.46 -7.31
CA GLN A 5 11.31 15.81 -7.15
C GLN A 5 10.22 16.42 -8.05
N VAL A 6 10.24 17.74 -8.29
CA VAL A 6 9.32 18.39 -9.25
C VAL A 6 9.59 17.92 -10.68
N LEU A 7 10.87 17.79 -11.06
CA LEU A 7 11.24 17.30 -12.39
C LEU A 7 10.86 15.84 -12.58
N GLU A 8 11.04 15.01 -11.55
CA GLU A 8 10.57 13.62 -11.55
C GLU A 8 9.04 13.55 -11.69
N ALA A 9 8.28 14.35 -10.93
CA ALA A 9 6.82 14.40 -11.05
C ALA A 9 6.36 14.81 -12.47
N ASP A 10 7.00 15.82 -13.07
CA ASP A 10 6.71 16.25 -14.46
C ASP A 10 7.05 15.16 -15.49
N GLN A 11 8.18 14.46 -15.29
CA GLN A 11 8.55 13.32 -16.13
C GLN A 11 7.49 12.21 -16.07
N VAL A 12 7.10 11.79 -14.87
CA VAL A 12 6.11 10.72 -14.67
C VAL A 12 4.73 11.13 -15.24
N ALA A 13 4.33 12.40 -15.10
CA ALA A 13 3.13 12.92 -15.75
C ALA A 13 3.21 12.82 -17.29
N GLY A 14 4.37 13.11 -17.88
CA GLY A 14 4.60 12.92 -19.31
C GLY A 14 4.54 11.45 -19.74
N GLU A 15 4.98 10.53 -18.89
CA GLU A 15 4.85 9.09 -19.11
C GLU A 15 3.38 8.63 -19.02
N ALA A 16 2.58 9.22 -18.14
CA ALA A 16 1.15 8.98 -18.06
C ALA A 16 0.42 9.33 -19.38
N ASP A 17 0.70 10.52 -19.93
CA ASP A 17 0.15 10.96 -21.22
C ASP A 17 0.55 10.03 -22.37
N GLN A 18 1.80 9.54 -22.37
CA GLN A 18 2.29 8.59 -23.36
C GLN A 18 1.58 7.24 -23.24
N ALA A 19 1.44 6.70 -22.03
CA ALA A 19 0.74 5.45 -21.78
C ALA A 19 -0.73 5.55 -22.23
N LEU A 20 -1.39 6.67 -21.94
CA LEU A 20 -2.76 6.91 -22.38
C LEU A 20 -2.87 6.96 -23.91
N GLY A 21 -1.91 7.64 -24.56
CA GLY A 21 -1.82 7.69 -26.02
C GLY A 21 -1.58 6.32 -26.69
N GLN A 22 -1.02 5.35 -25.95
CA GLN A 22 -0.82 3.97 -26.39
C GLN A 22 -2.00 3.04 -26.04
N GLY A 23 -3.04 3.56 -25.37
CA GLY A 23 -4.19 2.78 -24.91
C GLY A 23 -3.93 1.94 -23.65
N LEU A 24 -2.86 2.22 -22.92
CA LEU A 24 -2.52 1.56 -21.65
C LEU A 24 -3.14 2.34 -20.48
N ALA A 25 -4.47 2.29 -20.36
CA ALA A 25 -5.20 3.13 -19.41
C ALA A 25 -4.81 2.89 -17.94
N ALA A 26 -4.59 1.62 -17.55
CA ALA A 26 -4.16 1.29 -16.19
C ALA A 26 -2.77 1.88 -15.85
N VAL A 27 -1.84 1.82 -16.81
CA VAL A 27 -0.49 2.39 -16.65
C VAL A 27 -0.56 3.91 -16.63
N ALA A 28 -1.37 4.51 -17.50
CA ALA A 28 -1.56 5.95 -17.52
C ALA A 28 -2.12 6.47 -16.18
N TYR A 29 -3.11 5.78 -15.63
CA TYR A 29 -3.67 6.13 -14.33
C TYR A 29 -2.63 5.99 -13.21
N SER A 30 -1.90 4.88 -13.16
CA SER A 30 -0.87 4.67 -12.13
C SER A 30 0.23 5.73 -12.18
N ASN A 31 0.68 6.11 -13.38
CA ASN A 31 1.69 7.16 -13.53
C ASN A 31 1.12 8.55 -13.19
N ALA A 32 -0.14 8.84 -13.55
CA ALA A 32 -0.76 10.10 -13.21
C ALA A 32 -0.92 10.27 -11.69
N GLU A 33 -1.24 9.19 -11.00
CA GLU A 33 -1.34 9.13 -9.54
C GLU A 33 0.04 9.32 -8.87
N ASP A 34 1.08 8.59 -9.29
CA ASP A 34 2.45 8.78 -8.75
C ASP A 34 2.95 10.22 -8.96
N ALA A 35 2.72 10.80 -10.15
CA ALA A 35 3.07 12.19 -10.42
C ALA A 35 2.33 13.17 -9.51
N ALA A 36 1.04 12.95 -9.25
CA ALA A 36 0.24 13.78 -8.37
C ALA A 36 0.72 13.68 -6.92
N SER A 37 0.94 12.45 -6.41
CA SER A 37 1.45 12.17 -5.07
C SER A 37 2.79 12.86 -4.83
N ARG A 38 3.75 12.73 -5.76
CA ARG A 38 5.07 13.39 -5.66
C ARG A 38 4.94 14.90 -5.56
N MET A 39 4.06 15.51 -6.37
CA MET A 39 3.87 16.94 -6.36
C MET A 39 3.13 17.41 -5.09
N GLU A 40 2.19 16.63 -4.57
CA GLU A 40 1.56 16.89 -3.28
C GLU A 40 2.60 16.86 -2.15
N MET A 41 3.45 15.84 -2.10
CA MET A 41 4.51 15.71 -1.09
C MET A 41 5.48 16.91 -1.13
N VAL A 42 5.88 17.36 -2.33
CA VAL A 42 6.74 18.53 -2.51
C VAL A 42 6.04 19.78 -2.00
N ASN A 43 4.79 20.02 -2.37
CA ASN A 43 4.02 21.20 -1.96
C ASN A 43 3.84 21.23 -0.44
N LEU A 44 3.47 20.11 0.16
CA LEU A 44 3.27 19.99 1.59
C LEU A 44 4.59 20.22 2.35
N THR A 45 5.67 19.57 1.92
CA THR A 45 6.99 19.72 2.53
C THR A 45 7.53 21.15 2.41
N ALA A 46 7.39 21.78 1.24
CA ALA A 46 7.78 23.17 1.02
C ALA A 46 7.01 24.12 1.95
N GLY A 47 5.69 23.92 2.08
CA GLY A 47 4.84 24.70 2.98
C GLY A 47 5.23 24.54 4.45
N ILE A 48 5.51 23.31 4.89
CA ILE A 48 5.97 23.03 6.27
C ILE A 48 7.30 23.70 6.55
N LEU A 49 8.26 23.62 5.62
CA LEU A 49 9.57 24.26 5.77
C LEU A 49 9.45 25.78 5.83
N GLU A 50 8.62 26.39 4.98
CA GLU A 50 8.37 27.82 5.02
C GLU A 50 7.82 28.24 6.39
N ARG A 51 6.78 27.53 6.88
CA ARG A 51 6.15 27.77 8.18
C ARG A 51 7.12 27.61 9.33
N TYR A 52 7.93 26.56 9.30
CA TYR A 52 8.95 26.32 10.31
C TYR A 52 9.97 27.47 10.36
N LEU A 53 10.44 27.93 9.20
CA LEU A 53 11.42 29.01 9.11
C LEU A 53 10.85 30.37 9.53
N THR A 54 9.56 30.63 9.31
CA THR A 54 8.93 31.93 9.63
C THR A 54 8.28 32.00 11.00
N GLY A 55 7.71 30.89 11.48
CA GLY A 55 6.85 30.81 12.66
C GLY A 55 7.31 29.79 13.70
N GLY A 56 8.34 28.99 13.41
CA GLY A 56 8.86 27.95 14.30
C GLY A 56 8.04 26.65 14.25
N LEU A 57 8.33 25.74 15.18
CA LEU A 57 7.72 24.41 15.21
C LEU A 57 6.20 24.45 15.35
N ASP A 58 5.66 25.32 16.20
CA ASP A 58 4.22 25.39 16.45
C ASP A 58 3.45 25.76 15.17
N ASP A 59 3.90 26.77 14.40
CA ASP A 59 3.25 27.17 13.13
C ASP A 59 3.37 26.06 12.06
N ALA A 60 4.50 25.33 12.05
CA ALA A 60 4.69 24.20 11.13
C ALA A 60 3.76 23.02 11.46
N VAL A 61 3.59 22.70 12.75
CA VAL A 61 2.68 21.65 13.23
C VAL A 61 1.23 22.04 12.98
N ASP A 62 0.85 23.28 13.29
CA ASP A 62 -0.49 23.81 13.03
C ASP A 62 -0.81 23.76 11.53
N TYR A 63 0.13 24.15 10.68
CA TYR A 63 -0.03 24.05 9.23
C TYR A 63 -0.19 22.60 8.75
N LEU A 64 0.65 21.69 9.25
CA LEU A 64 0.56 20.27 8.92
C LEU A 64 -0.83 19.73 9.30
N GLN A 65 -1.26 19.94 10.55
CA GLN A 65 -2.57 19.51 11.04
C GLN A 65 -3.74 20.13 10.27
N ALA A 66 -3.64 21.40 9.89
CA ALA A 66 -4.68 22.08 9.11
C ALA A 66 -4.77 21.58 7.66
N THR A 67 -3.66 21.07 7.11
CA THR A 67 -3.58 20.55 5.73
C THR A 67 -3.97 19.07 5.64
N MET A 68 -4.14 18.39 6.78
CA MET A 68 -4.61 16.99 6.86
C MET A 68 -6.10 16.84 6.51
N ALA A 69 -6.48 17.07 5.25
CA ALA A 69 -7.81 16.74 4.73
C ALA A 69 -8.14 15.24 4.86
N VAL A 70 -7.10 14.41 4.95
CA VAL A 70 -7.16 12.94 5.06
C VAL A 70 -8.14 12.45 6.12
N GLU A 71 -8.31 13.12 7.28
CA GLU A 71 -9.26 12.64 8.30
C GLU A 71 -10.72 12.72 7.84
N THR A 72 -11.08 13.83 7.20
CA THR A 72 -12.45 14.04 6.72
C THR A 72 -12.71 13.16 5.50
N GLU A 73 -11.74 13.06 4.61
CA GLU A 73 -11.85 12.24 3.39
C GLU A 73 -11.85 10.75 3.71
N LEU A 74 -11.00 10.29 4.63
CA LEU A 74 -10.98 8.90 5.10
C LEU A 74 -12.34 8.53 5.69
N SER A 75 -12.90 9.36 6.58
CA SER A 75 -14.23 9.10 7.14
C SER A 75 -15.30 9.04 6.05
N ALA A 76 -15.25 9.94 5.06
CA ALA A 76 -16.21 9.95 3.95
C ALA A 76 -16.09 8.71 3.05
N VAL A 77 -14.87 8.23 2.81
CA VAL A 77 -14.65 6.99 2.05
C VAL A 77 -15.09 5.78 2.87
N VAL A 78 -14.80 5.70 4.17
CA VAL A 78 -15.33 4.61 5.03
C VAL A 78 -16.86 4.58 4.98
N ASP A 79 -17.53 5.73 5.12
CA ASP A 79 -18.98 5.82 5.01
C ASP A 79 -19.49 5.37 3.63
N LEU A 80 -18.78 5.73 2.55
CA LEU A 80 -19.07 5.24 1.19
C LEU A 80 -18.96 3.71 1.14
N LEU A 81 -17.85 3.12 1.60
CA LEU A 81 -17.63 1.68 1.56
C LEU A 81 -18.66 0.89 2.38
N GLN A 82 -19.17 1.47 3.47
CA GLN A 82 -20.23 0.87 4.28
C GLN A 82 -21.62 0.98 3.63
N ALA A 83 -21.84 2.00 2.81
CA ALA A 83 -23.09 2.21 2.10
C ALA A 83 -23.21 1.31 0.86
N GLU A 84 -22.09 0.87 0.30
CA GLU A 84 -22.07 0.01 -0.87
C GLU A 84 -22.59 -1.40 -0.60
N SER A 85 -23.29 -1.96 -1.58
CA SER A 85 -23.83 -3.33 -1.53
C SER A 85 -23.47 -4.06 -2.82
N PRO A 86 -22.50 -5.00 -2.78
CA PRO A 86 -22.00 -5.63 -3.99
C PRO A 86 -23.09 -6.49 -4.63
N ARG A 87 -23.27 -6.35 -5.95
CA ARG A 87 -24.26 -7.15 -6.70
C ARG A 87 -23.62 -8.36 -7.35
N THR A 88 -22.34 -8.25 -7.69
CA THR A 88 -21.57 -9.30 -8.34
C THR A 88 -20.33 -9.68 -7.52
N VAL A 89 -19.69 -10.78 -7.90
CA VAL A 89 -18.38 -11.14 -7.37
C VAL A 89 -17.33 -10.06 -7.66
N SER A 90 -17.37 -9.44 -8.86
CA SER A 90 -16.45 -8.35 -9.21
C SER A 90 -16.66 -7.13 -8.32
N ASP A 91 -17.91 -6.74 -8.05
CA ASP A 91 -18.22 -5.64 -7.12
C ASP A 91 -17.66 -5.92 -5.72
N GLN A 92 -17.78 -7.18 -5.27
CA GLN A 92 -17.27 -7.60 -3.97
C GLN A 92 -15.74 -7.53 -3.90
N LEU A 93 -15.05 -7.90 -4.99
CA LEU A 93 -13.59 -7.75 -5.09
C LEU A 93 -13.16 -6.28 -5.15
N ALA A 94 -13.92 -5.40 -5.80
CA ALA A 94 -13.66 -3.97 -5.80
C ALA A 94 -13.76 -3.38 -4.39
N LEU A 95 -14.77 -3.78 -3.61
CA LEU A 95 -14.88 -3.39 -2.20
C LEU A 95 -13.74 -3.96 -1.35
N PHE A 96 -13.32 -5.19 -1.61
CA PHE A 96 -12.19 -5.80 -0.91
C PHE A 96 -10.90 -5.01 -1.14
N ASP A 97 -10.64 -4.62 -2.38
CA ASP A 97 -9.49 -3.80 -2.76
C ASP A 97 -9.58 -2.42 -2.09
N ALA A 98 -10.74 -1.76 -2.15
CA ALA A 98 -10.97 -0.48 -1.49
C ALA A 98 -10.74 -0.53 0.03
N TYR A 99 -11.19 -1.59 0.70
CA TYR A 99 -10.92 -1.81 2.12
C TYR A 99 -9.44 -2.12 2.41
N SER A 100 -8.69 -2.61 1.43
CA SER A 100 -7.24 -2.79 1.53
C SER A 100 -6.54 -1.43 1.64
N GLU A 101 -6.86 -0.54 0.70
CA GLU A 101 -6.25 0.79 0.61
C GLU A 101 -6.64 1.68 1.80
N ILE A 102 -7.92 1.71 2.19
CA ILE A 102 -8.35 2.51 3.34
C ILE A 102 -7.73 2.02 4.67
N GLY A 103 -7.43 0.72 4.75
CA GLY A 103 -6.73 0.13 5.89
C GLY A 103 -5.28 0.59 5.99
N ILE A 104 -4.58 0.68 4.86
CA ILE A 104 -3.23 1.25 4.79
C ILE A 104 -3.27 2.74 5.14
N ALA A 105 -4.21 3.49 4.55
CA ALA A 105 -4.38 4.93 4.81
C ALA A 105 -4.56 5.23 6.30
N GLU A 106 -5.49 4.54 6.97
CA GLU A 106 -5.70 4.73 8.41
C GLU A 106 -4.46 4.38 9.23
N GLY A 107 -3.75 3.32 8.83
CA GLY A 107 -2.49 2.94 9.43
C GLY A 107 -1.41 4.03 9.35
N LEU A 108 -1.17 4.54 8.14
CA LEU A 108 -0.19 5.60 7.88
C LEU A 108 -0.57 6.90 8.59
N ARG A 109 -1.86 7.25 8.62
CA ARG A 109 -2.36 8.40 9.39
C ARG A 109 -2.03 8.27 10.88
N LEU A 110 -2.21 7.07 11.46
CA LEU A 110 -1.86 6.82 12.86
C LEU A 110 -0.35 6.92 13.11
N VAL A 111 0.47 6.46 12.17
CA VAL A 111 1.94 6.61 12.25
C VAL A 111 2.33 8.09 12.17
N GLY A 112 1.80 8.85 11.22
CA GLY A 112 2.00 10.30 11.11
C GLY A 112 1.61 11.04 12.39
N ASN A 113 0.44 10.70 12.95
CA ASN A 113 -0.04 11.26 14.23
C ASN A 113 0.91 10.96 15.39
N SER A 114 1.48 9.74 15.44
CA SER A 114 2.46 9.38 16.45
C SER A 114 3.71 10.26 16.37
N ILE A 115 4.17 10.59 15.16
CA ILE A 115 5.34 11.46 14.96
C ILE A 115 5.03 12.91 15.36
N VAL A 116 3.86 13.43 14.97
CA VAL A 116 3.43 14.79 15.36
C VAL A 116 3.30 14.90 16.87
N ASN A 117 2.70 13.90 17.53
CA ASN A 117 2.58 13.89 18.99
C ASN A 117 3.95 13.83 19.68
N ASP A 118 4.89 13.06 19.14
CA ASP A 118 6.27 13.00 19.62
C ASP A 118 6.98 14.35 19.48
N LEU A 119 6.82 15.03 18.34
CA LEU A 119 7.32 16.39 18.12
C LEU A 119 6.78 17.37 19.17
N ILE A 120 5.46 17.39 19.40
CA ILE A 120 4.83 18.30 20.38
C ILE A 120 5.36 18.05 21.80
N GLN A 121 5.55 16.79 22.18
CA GLN A 121 5.92 16.43 23.56
C GLN A 121 7.42 16.52 23.82
N ASN A 122 8.24 16.21 22.82
CA ASN A 122 9.67 15.96 22.98
C ASN A 122 10.55 16.90 22.15
N ALA A 123 10.00 17.97 21.55
CA ALA A 123 10.74 18.93 20.72
C ALA A 123 12.09 19.36 21.29
N GLY A 124 12.14 19.63 22.61
CA GLY A 124 13.36 20.08 23.30
C GLY A 124 14.50 19.04 23.36
N ASN A 125 14.22 17.78 22.99
CA ASN A 125 15.22 16.71 22.92
C ASN A 125 15.81 16.55 21.51
N TYR A 126 15.29 17.28 20.52
CA TYR A 126 15.71 17.18 19.13
C TYR A 126 16.54 18.38 18.70
N THR A 127 17.50 18.11 17.84
CA THR A 127 18.17 19.12 17.03
C THR A 127 17.22 19.68 15.97
N GLU A 128 17.55 20.84 15.42
CA GLU A 128 16.77 21.45 14.34
C GLU A 128 16.64 20.53 13.12
N GLU A 129 17.71 19.82 12.76
CA GLU A 129 17.72 18.85 11.66
C GLU A 129 16.77 17.66 11.93
N GLU A 130 16.75 17.15 13.16
CA GLU A 130 15.84 16.08 13.56
C GLU A 130 14.37 16.55 13.57
N LEU A 131 14.11 17.79 13.99
CA LEU A 131 12.76 18.38 13.94
C LEU A 131 12.26 18.47 12.50
N VAL A 132 13.08 19.01 11.60
CA VAL A 132 12.74 19.13 10.17
C VAL A 132 12.53 17.75 9.53
N THR A 133 13.42 16.79 9.83
CA THR A 133 13.30 15.43 9.31
C THR A 133 12.00 14.78 9.76
N LYS A 134 11.66 14.85 11.06
CA LYS A 134 10.41 14.30 11.60
C LYS A 134 9.17 14.98 11.01
N LEU A 135 9.19 16.29 10.83
CA LEU A 135 8.11 17.02 10.17
C LEU A 135 7.90 16.54 8.72
N ALA A 136 8.99 16.41 7.96
CA ALA A 136 8.95 15.90 6.60
C ALA A 136 8.49 14.43 6.54
N THR A 137 8.93 13.58 7.47
CA THR A 137 8.47 12.19 7.56
C THR A 137 6.97 12.11 7.87
N ALA A 138 6.47 12.90 8.82
CA ALA A 138 5.04 12.95 9.13
C ALA A 138 4.22 13.41 7.92
N ALA A 139 4.71 14.44 7.21
CA ALA A 139 4.11 14.92 5.97
C ALA A 139 4.03 13.83 4.90
N GLY A 140 5.13 13.10 4.66
CA GLY A 140 5.17 12.00 3.72
C GLY A 140 4.15 10.91 4.04
N TYR A 141 3.97 10.54 5.32
CA TYR A 141 2.95 9.57 5.71
C TYR A 141 1.52 10.09 5.54
N TYR A 142 1.27 11.39 5.72
CA TYR A 142 -0.05 11.94 5.43
C TYR A 142 -0.34 12.03 3.94
N THR A 143 0.64 12.37 3.10
CA THR A 143 0.50 12.34 1.64
C THR A 143 0.20 10.92 1.18
N LEU A 144 1.00 9.93 1.58
CA LEU A 144 0.72 8.53 1.24
C LEU A 144 -0.66 8.07 1.76
N ALA A 145 -1.06 8.47 2.98
CA ALA A 145 -2.39 8.16 3.48
C ALA A 145 -3.50 8.79 2.61
N SER A 146 -3.31 10.02 2.13
CA SER A 146 -4.20 10.70 1.19
C SER A 146 -4.33 9.93 -0.13
N ASP A 147 -3.19 9.50 -0.70
CA ASP A 147 -3.14 8.70 -1.93
C ASP A 147 -3.94 7.40 -1.76
N PHE A 148 -3.74 6.68 -0.65
CA PHE A 148 -4.49 5.46 -0.36
C PHE A 148 -5.98 5.70 -0.12
N VAL A 149 -6.40 6.85 0.43
CA VAL A 149 -7.82 7.23 0.51
C VAL A 149 -8.40 7.42 -0.90
N GLN A 150 -7.65 8.07 -1.79
CA GLN A 150 -8.07 8.29 -3.17
C GLN A 150 -8.14 6.96 -3.94
N LEU A 151 -7.14 6.09 -3.81
CA LEU A 151 -7.16 4.74 -4.41
C LEU A 151 -8.33 3.91 -3.90
N ALA A 152 -8.66 3.98 -2.60
CA ALA A 152 -9.82 3.29 -2.04
C ALA A 152 -11.13 3.76 -2.69
N ARG A 153 -11.27 5.06 -2.90
CA ARG A 153 -12.42 5.63 -3.59
C ARG A 153 -12.48 5.21 -5.06
N ASP A 154 -11.36 5.31 -5.76
CA ASP A 154 -11.29 4.98 -7.18
C ASP A 154 -11.58 3.49 -7.42
N ALA A 155 -11.10 2.60 -6.55
CA ALA A 155 -11.42 1.16 -6.60
C ALA A 155 -12.94 0.91 -6.62
N VAL A 156 -13.74 1.71 -5.91
CA VAL A 156 -15.21 1.65 -5.96
C VAL A 156 -15.74 2.31 -7.23
N ASP A 157 -15.33 3.55 -7.50
CA ASP A 157 -15.84 4.38 -8.60
C ASP A 157 -15.61 3.73 -9.97
N VAL A 158 -14.48 3.02 -10.16
CA VAL A 158 -14.13 2.33 -11.41
C VAL A 158 -14.31 0.82 -11.38
N GLY A 159 -14.29 0.20 -10.20
CA GLY A 159 -14.27 -1.27 -10.08
C GLY A 159 -15.65 -1.92 -9.98
N MET A 160 -16.69 -1.17 -9.62
CA MET A 160 -18.06 -1.68 -9.49
C MET A 160 -18.85 -1.64 -10.80
N GLY A 161 -19.88 -2.48 -10.90
CA GLY A 161 -20.79 -2.58 -12.04
C GLY A 161 -20.41 -3.62 -13.08
N PHE A 162 -19.37 -4.42 -12.83
CA PHE A 162 -18.88 -5.47 -13.72
C PHE A 162 -19.21 -6.86 -13.17
N GLY A 163 -18.89 -7.92 -13.93
CA GLY A 163 -19.18 -9.29 -13.52
C GLY A 163 -20.58 -9.77 -13.86
N SER A 164 -20.76 -11.08 -13.78
CA SER A 164 -21.99 -11.79 -14.08
C SER A 164 -22.44 -12.71 -12.95
N ALA A 165 -21.49 -13.27 -12.20
CA ALA A 165 -21.76 -14.10 -11.03
C ALA A 165 -22.27 -13.21 -9.89
N PRO A 166 -23.36 -13.61 -9.20
CA PRO A 166 -23.89 -12.86 -8.07
C PRO A 166 -22.86 -12.78 -6.94
N ALA A 167 -22.86 -11.67 -6.20
CA ALA A 167 -22.06 -11.53 -4.99
C ALA A 167 -22.31 -12.71 -4.04
N VAL A 168 -21.27 -13.13 -3.31
CA VAL A 168 -21.41 -14.26 -2.40
C VAL A 168 -21.98 -13.81 -1.06
N GLU A 169 -22.71 -14.71 -0.40
CA GLU A 169 -23.22 -14.49 0.95
C GLU A 169 -22.08 -14.04 1.91
N PRO A 170 -22.36 -13.08 2.82
CA PRO A 170 -21.36 -12.54 3.76
C PRO A 170 -20.57 -13.62 4.52
N GLU A 171 -21.19 -14.73 4.91
CA GLU A 171 -20.49 -15.82 5.61
C GLU A 171 -19.47 -16.54 4.72
N LYS A 172 -19.74 -16.67 3.41
CA LYS A 172 -18.77 -17.24 2.46
C LYS A 172 -17.61 -16.28 2.27
N ALA A 173 -17.90 -14.99 2.13
CA ALA A 173 -16.90 -13.93 2.03
C ALA A 173 -15.97 -13.93 3.27
N MET A 174 -16.55 -13.95 4.47
CA MET A 174 -15.79 -13.94 5.72
C MET A 174 -14.89 -15.18 5.88
N ARG A 175 -15.32 -16.37 5.45
CA ARG A 175 -14.45 -17.56 5.49
C ARG A 175 -13.21 -17.42 4.60
N ILE A 176 -13.37 -16.79 3.43
CA ILE A 176 -12.26 -16.52 2.52
C ILE A 176 -11.33 -15.48 3.16
N ALA A 177 -11.91 -14.39 3.68
CA ALA A 177 -11.19 -13.33 4.38
C ALA A 177 -10.33 -13.87 5.54
N GLU A 178 -10.91 -14.71 6.40
CA GLU A 178 -10.23 -15.32 7.54
C GLU A 178 -9.12 -16.30 7.12
N THR A 179 -9.28 -16.98 5.97
CA THR A 179 -8.23 -17.83 5.40
C THR A 179 -7.05 -16.97 4.96
N MET A 180 -7.32 -15.83 4.30
CA MET A 180 -6.29 -14.88 3.89
C MET A 180 -5.58 -14.28 5.09
N ARG A 181 -6.33 -13.88 6.13
CA ARG A 181 -5.80 -13.29 7.37
C ARG A 181 -4.74 -14.18 8.00
N ARG A 182 -5.03 -15.48 8.11
CA ARG A 182 -4.10 -16.47 8.67
C ARG A 182 -2.85 -16.65 7.80
N ALA A 183 -2.98 -16.57 6.48
CA ALA A 183 -1.85 -16.64 5.57
C ALA A 183 -0.95 -15.41 5.72
N ALA A 184 -1.53 -14.21 5.81
CA ALA A 184 -0.81 -12.98 6.06
C ALA A 184 -0.05 -13.01 7.40
N GLU A 185 -0.72 -13.44 8.49
CA GLU A 185 -0.10 -13.59 9.81
C GLU A 185 1.06 -14.58 9.80
N ALA A 186 0.92 -15.69 9.08
CA ALA A 186 1.98 -16.69 8.96
C ALA A 186 3.20 -16.15 8.20
N ASN A 187 2.99 -15.41 7.11
CA ASN A 187 4.09 -14.76 6.39
C ASN A 187 4.80 -13.74 7.27
N MET A 188 4.05 -12.91 7.99
CA MET A 188 4.63 -11.89 8.87
C MET A 188 5.47 -12.55 9.97
N ALA A 189 4.92 -13.57 10.65
CA ALA A 189 5.66 -14.32 11.67
C ALA A 189 6.91 -15.00 11.11
N LEU A 190 6.86 -15.51 9.88
CA LEU A 190 8.03 -16.09 9.21
C LEU A 190 9.12 -15.03 8.99
N PHE A 191 8.77 -13.86 8.44
CA PHE A 191 9.74 -12.78 8.24
C PHE A 191 10.34 -12.31 9.57
N GLU A 192 9.52 -12.09 10.59
CA GLU A 192 9.98 -11.65 11.91
C GLU A 192 10.97 -12.65 12.53
N SER A 193 10.67 -13.94 12.48
CA SER A 193 11.52 -14.99 13.06
C SER A 193 12.78 -15.30 12.26
N THR A 194 12.78 -15.06 10.95
CA THR A 194 13.92 -15.39 10.07
C THR A 194 14.84 -14.21 9.79
N ILE A 195 14.33 -12.99 9.86
CA ILE A 195 15.06 -11.77 9.52
C ILE A 195 15.25 -10.87 10.75
N ILE A 196 14.14 -10.42 11.37
CA ILE A 196 14.21 -9.42 12.44
C ILE A 196 14.80 -10.01 13.72
N GLU A 197 14.37 -11.19 14.16
CA GLU A 197 14.83 -11.80 15.42
C GLU A 197 16.35 -12.10 15.40
N PRO A 198 16.92 -12.76 14.38
CA PRO A 198 18.38 -12.97 14.32
C PRO A 198 19.15 -11.64 14.29
N TRP A 199 18.65 -10.65 13.57
CA TRP A 199 19.22 -9.31 13.55
C TRP A 199 19.16 -8.66 14.95
N ALA A 200 18.03 -8.73 15.64
CA ALA A 200 17.87 -8.21 17.00
C ALA A 200 18.86 -8.86 17.98
N GLN A 201 19.02 -10.19 17.89
CA GLN A 201 19.99 -10.94 18.70
C GLN A 201 21.43 -10.51 18.41
N GLN A 202 21.79 -10.29 17.15
CA GLN A 202 23.12 -9.82 16.74
C GLN A 202 23.46 -8.45 17.34
N TYR A 203 22.47 -7.56 17.44
CA TYR A 203 22.66 -6.19 17.97
C TYR A 203 22.28 -6.04 19.45
N GLY A 204 21.88 -7.11 20.12
CA GLY A 204 21.49 -7.09 21.54
C GLY A 204 20.22 -6.26 21.82
N LEU A 205 19.33 -6.14 20.84
CA LEU A 205 18.07 -5.41 20.94
C LEU A 205 16.92 -6.32 21.37
N SER A 206 15.91 -5.76 22.04
CA SER A 206 14.63 -6.46 22.21
C SER A 206 13.91 -6.55 20.87
N MET A 207 12.97 -7.49 20.75
CA MET A 207 12.17 -7.63 19.54
C MET A 207 11.40 -6.34 19.22
N ASP A 208 10.79 -5.69 20.21
CA ASP A 208 10.04 -4.45 20.00
C ASP A 208 10.93 -3.30 19.50
N ALA A 209 12.14 -3.15 20.05
CA ALA A 209 13.09 -2.15 19.58
C ALA A 209 13.55 -2.45 18.14
N ALA A 210 13.79 -3.73 17.83
CA ALA A 210 14.17 -4.13 16.48
C ALA A 210 13.05 -3.87 15.46
N LYS A 211 11.80 -4.21 15.78
CA LYS A 211 10.64 -3.90 14.93
C LYS A 211 10.54 -2.39 14.65
N GLY A 212 10.74 -1.56 15.67
CA GLY A 212 10.76 -0.10 15.50
C GLY A 212 11.87 0.38 14.54
N VAL A 213 13.06 -0.21 14.58
CA VAL A 213 14.12 0.10 13.61
C VAL A 213 13.71 -0.33 12.19
N TRP A 214 13.21 -1.55 12.05
CA TRP A 214 12.80 -2.09 10.74
C TRP A 214 11.62 -1.32 10.12
N GLN A 215 10.68 -0.81 10.92
CA GLN A 215 9.61 0.05 10.43
C GLN A 215 10.14 1.35 9.82
N ASN A 216 11.26 1.88 10.30
CA ASN A 216 11.86 3.09 9.73
C ASN A 216 12.76 2.80 8.51
N ALA A 217 13.31 1.60 8.41
CA ALA A 217 14.27 1.23 7.38
C ALA A 217 13.65 0.47 6.20
N GLU A 218 12.49 -0.16 6.37
CA GLU A 218 11.88 -1.03 5.37
C GLU A 218 10.41 -0.68 5.16
N MET A 219 10.13 0.01 4.05
CA MET A 219 8.80 0.50 3.71
C MET A 219 7.75 -0.62 3.65
N TYR A 220 8.08 -1.80 3.10
CA TYR A 220 7.11 -2.90 3.04
C TYR A 220 6.73 -3.42 4.44
N TYR A 221 7.66 -3.35 5.40
CA TYR A 221 7.37 -3.72 6.79
C TYR A 221 6.55 -2.65 7.50
N LEU A 222 6.88 -1.37 7.26
CA LEU A 222 6.06 -0.26 7.72
C LEU A 222 4.62 -0.40 7.23
N LEU A 223 4.41 -0.59 5.94
CA LEU A 223 3.07 -0.69 5.35
C LEU A 223 2.31 -1.91 5.85
N ALA A 224 2.98 -3.05 6.05
CA ALA A 224 2.35 -4.25 6.62
C ALA A 224 1.87 -4.01 8.07
N GLU A 225 2.67 -3.30 8.87
CA GLU A 225 2.29 -2.92 10.23
C GLU A 225 1.24 -1.80 10.26
N ALA A 226 1.32 -0.82 9.36
CA ALA A 226 0.30 0.22 9.19
C ALA A 226 -1.06 -0.42 8.88
N THR A 227 -1.09 -1.35 7.94
CA THR A 227 -2.26 -2.16 7.59
C THR A 227 -2.87 -2.83 8.84
N ARG A 228 -2.04 -3.36 9.75
CA ARG A 228 -2.46 -3.96 11.03
C ARG A 228 -2.97 -2.94 12.05
N LEU A 229 -2.39 -1.74 12.10
CA LEU A 229 -2.88 -0.66 12.95
C LEU A 229 -4.24 -0.15 12.45
N GLY A 230 -4.38 0.06 11.15
CA GLY A 230 -5.58 0.59 10.52
C GLY A 230 -6.81 -0.29 10.76
N ILE A 231 -6.70 -1.61 10.58
CA ILE A 231 -7.84 -2.52 10.83
C ILE A 231 -8.33 -2.48 12.28
N ASN A 232 -7.45 -2.29 13.26
CA ASN A 232 -7.86 -2.23 14.67
C ASN A 232 -8.73 -0.99 14.97
N THR A 233 -8.48 0.10 14.26
CA THR A 233 -9.29 1.33 14.38
C THR A 233 -10.56 1.23 13.53
N LEU A 234 -10.45 0.85 12.26
CA LEU A 234 -11.59 0.70 11.36
C LEU A 234 -12.58 -0.35 11.82
N GLY A 235 -12.12 -1.44 12.45
CA GLY A 235 -12.99 -2.48 13.00
C GLY A 235 -13.95 -1.96 14.08
N GLN A 236 -13.61 -0.86 14.76
CA GLN A 236 -14.50 -0.22 15.73
C GLN A 236 -15.63 0.56 15.05
N GLN A 237 -15.39 1.05 13.83
CA GLN A 237 -16.34 1.84 13.03
C GLN A 237 -17.21 0.94 12.15
N VAL A 238 -16.58 0.01 11.41
CA VAL A 238 -17.23 -0.92 10.48
C VAL A 238 -18.02 -2.00 11.23
N GLY A 239 -17.55 -2.37 12.42
CA GLY A 239 -18.15 -3.42 13.24
C GLY A 239 -17.55 -4.79 13.00
N SER A 240 -18.29 -5.83 13.40
CA SER A 240 -17.81 -7.22 13.42
C SER A 240 -18.83 -8.18 12.85
N GLY A 241 -18.38 -9.40 12.54
CA GLY A 241 -19.23 -10.44 11.95
C GLY A 241 -19.15 -10.47 10.43
N PRO A 242 -19.96 -11.29 9.75
CA PRO A 242 -19.84 -11.55 8.32
C PRO A 242 -19.88 -10.30 7.42
N GLU A 243 -20.60 -9.25 7.84
CA GLU A 243 -20.68 -7.98 7.10
C GLU A 243 -19.34 -7.23 7.03
N SER A 244 -18.42 -7.47 7.98
CA SER A 244 -17.07 -6.88 7.93
C SER A 244 -16.07 -7.68 7.09
N ALA A 245 -16.55 -8.65 6.29
CA ALA A 245 -15.69 -9.48 5.44
C ALA A 245 -14.82 -8.65 4.48
N GLY A 246 -15.34 -7.53 3.98
CA GLY A 246 -14.58 -6.60 3.14
C GLY A 246 -13.35 -6.04 3.86
N LEU A 247 -13.55 -5.49 5.06
CA LEU A 247 -12.46 -4.99 5.89
C LEU A 247 -11.44 -6.07 6.22
N VAL A 248 -11.90 -7.27 6.65
CA VAL A 248 -11.00 -8.37 7.00
C VAL A 248 -10.21 -8.85 5.77
N PHE A 249 -10.86 -8.99 4.61
CA PHE A 249 -10.18 -9.45 3.41
C PHE A 249 -9.20 -8.40 2.90
N GLY A 250 -9.63 -7.15 2.76
CA GLY A 250 -8.79 -6.07 2.23
C GLY A 250 -7.49 -5.92 3.01
N HIS A 251 -7.59 -5.83 4.34
CA HIS A 251 -6.43 -5.85 5.23
C HIS A 251 -5.53 -7.08 5.01
N SER A 252 -6.15 -8.26 4.89
CA SER A 252 -5.40 -9.51 4.75
C SER A 252 -4.69 -9.63 3.41
N GLN A 253 -5.26 -9.07 2.34
CA GLN A 253 -4.66 -9.03 1.01
C GLN A 253 -3.37 -8.20 1.00
N SER A 254 -3.43 -6.97 1.50
CA SER A 254 -2.25 -6.09 1.53
C SER A 254 -1.20 -6.63 2.48
N ALA A 255 -1.59 -7.06 3.69
CA ALA A 255 -0.66 -7.69 4.63
C ALA A 255 0.00 -8.96 4.06
N TYR A 256 -0.75 -9.81 3.35
CA TYR A 256 -0.19 -11.00 2.70
C TYR A 256 0.82 -10.63 1.61
N THR A 257 0.48 -9.67 0.75
CA THR A 257 1.32 -9.25 -0.38
C THR A 257 2.59 -8.57 0.12
N LEU A 258 2.47 -7.60 1.04
CA LEU A 258 3.61 -6.88 1.62
C LEU A 258 4.55 -7.82 2.37
N SER A 259 4.01 -8.75 3.16
CA SER A 259 4.84 -9.75 3.85
C SER A 259 5.48 -10.76 2.90
N ALA A 260 4.83 -11.11 1.78
CA ALA A 260 5.44 -11.92 0.73
C ALA A 260 6.60 -11.17 0.04
N MET A 261 6.46 -9.87 -0.20
CA MET A 261 7.56 -9.03 -0.73
C MET A 261 8.74 -8.99 0.24
N LEU A 262 8.50 -8.84 1.54
CA LEU A 262 9.56 -8.88 2.55
C LEU A 262 10.36 -10.19 2.52
N ILE A 263 9.65 -11.33 2.47
CA ILE A 263 10.28 -12.65 2.35
C ILE A 263 11.04 -12.78 1.02
N ALA A 264 10.46 -12.30 -0.09
CA ALA A 264 11.12 -12.35 -1.38
C ALA A 264 12.41 -11.50 -1.39
N LYS A 265 12.32 -10.24 -0.96
CA LYS A 265 13.41 -9.27 -0.89
C LYS A 265 14.57 -9.77 -0.03
N HIS A 266 14.29 -10.16 1.22
CA HIS A 266 15.33 -10.44 2.21
C HIS A 266 15.78 -11.90 2.25
N TYR A 267 14.87 -12.85 2.06
CA TYR A 267 15.19 -14.27 2.19
C TYR A 267 15.45 -14.96 0.85
N SER A 268 14.63 -14.69 -0.17
CA SER A 268 14.67 -15.46 -1.42
C SER A 268 15.63 -14.88 -2.46
N LEU A 269 15.61 -13.55 -2.63
CA LEU A 269 16.33 -12.87 -3.72
C LEU A 269 17.64 -12.25 -3.27
N GLY A 270 17.77 -11.92 -1.98
CA GLY A 270 18.94 -11.23 -1.44
C GLY A 270 19.11 -9.87 -2.11
N ALA A 271 18.14 -8.99 -1.92
CA ALA A 271 18.17 -7.63 -2.46
C ALA A 271 19.41 -6.87 -2.02
N GLN A 272 20.04 -6.20 -2.98
CA GLN A 272 21.16 -5.30 -2.76
C GLN A 272 20.62 -3.88 -2.79
N VAL A 273 20.96 -3.09 -1.77
CA VAL A 273 20.49 -1.72 -1.64
C VAL A 273 21.62 -0.72 -1.68
N ASP A 274 21.34 0.50 -2.14
CA ASP A 274 22.28 1.62 -2.09
C ASP A 274 22.27 2.34 -0.73
N GLN A 275 22.86 3.54 -0.67
CA GLN A 275 22.95 4.34 0.56
C GLN A 275 21.59 4.90 1.01
N ASP A 276 20.66 5.04 0.07
CA ASP A 276 19.31 5.55 0.28
C ASP A 276 18.29 4.41 0.44
N LEU A 277 18.78 3.16 0.55
CA LEU A 277 18.02 1.92 0.71
C LEU A 277 17.19 1.50 -0.51
N ASN A 278 17.42 2.12 -1.68
CA ASN A 278 16.78 1.71 -2.93
C ASN A 278 17.36 0.37 -3.40
N ILE A 279 16.53 -0.52 -3.95
CA ILE A 279 17.01 -1.77 -4.51
C ILE A 279 17.76 -1.48 -5.82
N VAL A 280 19.05 -1.84 -5.86
CA VAL A 280 19.91 -1.68 -7.04
C VAL A 280 20.22 -3.00 -7.74
N GLY A 281 19.80 -4.13 -7.16
CA GLY A 281 19.98 -5.45 -7.74
C GLY A 281 19.65 -6.59 -6.79
N TYR A 282 19.90 -7.81 -7.24
CA TYR A 282 19.62 -9.02 -6.47
C TYR A 282 20.77 -10.01 -6.54
N GLN A 283 21.04 -10.68 -5.42
CA GLN A 283 21.98 -11.80 -5.42
C GLN A 283 21.50 -12.94 -6.33
N ASN A 284 20.19 -13.20 -6.37
CA ASN A 284 19.59 -14.31 -7.11
C ASN A 284 18.74 -13.83 -8.30
N GLU A 285 19.32 -13.07 -9.24
CA GLU A 285 18.61 -12.53 -10.42
C GLU A 285 17.88 -13.62 -11.24
N LYS A 286 18.47 -14.80 -11.37
CA LYS A 286 17.82 -15.93 -12.06
C LYS A 286 16.53 -16.35 -11.35
N ALA A 287 16.54 -16.38 -10.02
CA ALA A 287 15.35 -16.73 -9.25
C ALA A 287 14.27 -15.64 -9.41
N LEU A 288 14.65 -14.36 -9.45
CA LEU A 288 13.72 -13.26 -9.74
C LEU A 288 13.06 -13.43 -11.10
N ALA A 289 13.84 -13.68 -12.16
CA ALA A 289 13.30 -13.90 -13.50
C ALA A 289 12.32 -15.07 -13.55
N GLU A 290 12.64 -16.19 -12.89
CA GLU A 290 11.76 -17.36 -12.79
C GLU A 290 10.48 -17.04 -11.97
N MET A 291 10.59 -16.27 -10.89
CA MET A 291 9.45 -15.82 -10.10
C MET A 291 8.52 -14.92 -10.91
N LEU A 292 9.06 -13.96 -11.65
CA LEU A 292 8.30 -13.08 -12.54
C LEU A 292 7.60 -13.89 -13.65
N ASP A 293 8.29 -14.82 -14.31
CA ASP A 293 7.71 -15.70 -15.33
C ASP A 293 6.58 -16.59 -14.78
N PHE A 294 6.75 -17.08 -13.56
CA PHE A 294 5.71 -17.85 -12.89
C PHE A 294 4.52 -16.97 -12.52
N ALA A 295 4.76 -15.80 -11.94
CA ALA A 295 3.72 -14.88 -11.50
C ALA A 295 2.90 -14.32 -12.67
N ASP A 296 3.51 -13.92 -13.79
CA ASP A 296 2.80 -13.51 -15.02
C ASP A 296 1.86 -14.62 -15.52
N ARG A 297 2.41 -15.83 -15.69
CA ARG A 297 1.61 -16.96 -16.19
C ARG A 297 0.44 -17.26 -15.25
N ARG A 298 0.70 -17.27 -13.94
CA ARG A 298 -0.32 -17.58 -12.94
C ARG A 298 -1.41 -16.53 -12.88
N ALA A 299 -1.04 -15.24 -12.90
CA ALA A 299 -2.01 -14.14 -12.95
C ALA A 299 -2.88 -14.23 -14.21
N ARG A 300 -2.27 -14.40 -15.39
CA ARG A 300 -3.00 -14.54 -16.65
C ARG A 300 -3.94 -15.75 -16.66
N GLU A 301 -3.47 -16.90 -16.20
CA GLU A 301 -4.29 -18.12 -16.11
C GLU A 301 -5.52 -17.92 -15.23
N LEU A 302 -5.34 -17.27 -14.07
CA LEU A 302 -6.42 -17.03 -13.12
C LEU A 302 -7.39 -15.96 -13.58
N ILE A 303 -6.90 -14.88 -14.21
CA ILE A 303 -7.75 -13.87 -14.84
C ILE A 303 -8.61 -14.52 -15.92
N ASN A 304 -8.02 -15.37 -16.77
CA ASN A 304 -8.76 -16.12 -17.79
C ASN A 304 -9.77 -17.11 -17.19
N LEU A 305 -9.44 -17.73 -16.05
CA LEU A 305 -10.37 -18.60 -15.33
C LEU A 305 -11.54 -17.80 -14.75
N ALA A 306 -11.30 -16.63 -14.18
CA ALA A 306 -12.34 -15.74 -13.68
C ALA A 306 -13.24 -15.22 -14.83
N GLY A 307 -12.67 -15.01 -16.03
CA GLY A 307 -13.42 -14.60 -17.22
C GLY A 307 -14.12 -13.25 -17.00
N ASP A 308 -15.40 -13.15 -17.32
CA ASP A 308 -16.19 -11.93 -17.13
C ASP A 308 -16.31 -11.48 -15.67
N ASP A 309 -15.97 -12.34 -14.70
CA ASP A 309 -15.97 -12.03 -13.26
C ASP A 309 -14.59 -11.61 -12.73
N ALA A 310 -13.59 -11.45 -13.60
CA ALA A 310 -12.31 -10.85 -13.22
C ALA A 310 -12.54 -9.40 -12.80
N SER A 311 -12.04 -9.00 -11.63
CA SER A 311 -12.19 -7.62 -11.17
C SER A 311 -11.32 -6.66 -11.98
N ILE A 312 -11.78 -5.41 -12.09
CA ILE A 312 -10.99 -4.33 -12.69
C ILE A 312 -9.65 -4.18 -11.98
N SER A 313 -9.60 -4.28 -10.64
CA SER A 313 -8.36 -4.27 -9.87
C SER A 313 -7.39 -5.37 -10.30
N ALA A 314 -7.86 -6.59 -10.54
CA ALA A 314 -6.99 -7.68 -10.99
C ALA A 314 -6.36 -7.39 -12.37
N LEU A 315 -7.12 -6.75 -13.27
CA LEU A 315 -6.62 -6.32 -14.57
C LEU A 315 -5.65 -5.15 -14.43
N PHE A 316 -5.98 -4.17 -13.60
CA PHE A 316 -5.14 -3.01 -13.29
C PHE A 316 -3.76 -3.43 -12.80
N TYR A 317 -3.69 -4.29 -11.78
CA TYR A 317 -2.41 -4.80 -11.28
C TYR A 317 -1.66 -5.60 -12.35
N TYR A 318 -2.35 -6.45 -13.12
CA TYR A 318 -1.70 -7.24 -14.17
C TYR A 318 -1.08 -6.38 -15.27
N GLU A 319 -1.77 -5.34 -15.72
CA GLU A 319 -1.27 -4.43 -16.75
C GLU A 319 -0.07 -3.62 -16.27
N ASN A 320 -0.14 -3.06 -15.05
CA ASN A 320 0.99 -2.35 -14.46
C ASN A 320 2.20 -3.28 -14.22
N ALA A 321 1.98 -4.50 -13.74
CA ALA A 321 3.04 -5.47 -13.55
C ALA A 321 3.80 -5.79 -14.84
N ARG A 322 3.10 -5.81 -15.99
CA ARG A 322 3.73 -6.07 -17.30
C ARG A 322 4.63 -4.93 -17.77
N MET A 323 4.28 -3.70 -17.43
CA MET A 323 5.10 -2.53 -17.70
C MET A 323 6.35 -2.57 -16.81
N LEU A 324 6.14 -2.61 -15.49
CA LEU A 324 7.21 -2.54 -14.47
C LEU A 324 8.21 -3.69 -14.56
N ARG A 325 7.78 -4.86 -15.05
CA ARG A 325 8.66 -6.02 -15.21
C ARG A 325 9.93 -5.74 -16.03
N GLN A 326 9.90 -4.77 -16.94
CA GLN A 326 11.03 -4.43 -17.80
C GLN A 326 11.87 -3.26 -17.25
N GLY A 327 11.46 -2.69 -16.13
CA GLY A 327 12.13 -1.60 -15.46
C GLY A 327 13.35 -2.04 -14.67
N ASP A 328 13.74 -1.21 -13.72
CA ASP A 328 14.88 -1.45 -12.85
C ASP A 328 14.60 -2.53 -11.78
N ALA A 329 15.52 -2.69 -10.83
CA ALA A 329 15.38 -3.71 -9.80
C ALA A 329 14.18 -3.45 -8.87
N GLU A 330 13.91 -2.20 -8.50
CA GLU A 330 12.75 -1.85 -7.68
C GLU A 330 11.46 -2.09 -8.48
N ASP A 331 11.41 -1.67 -9.74
CA ASP A 331 10.27 -1.91 -10.64
C ASP A 331 9.96 -3.40 -10.75
N GLN A 332 10.99 -4.26 -10.83
CA GLN A 332 10.82 -5.71 -10.90
C GLN A 332 10.25 -6.30 -9.59
N MET A 333 10.60 -5.76 -8.42
CA MET A 333 9.96 -6.14 -7.16
C MET A 333 8.48 -5.74 -7.14
N THR A 334 8.19 -4.49 -7.54
CA THR A 334 6.82 -3.97 -7.61
C THR A 334 5.99 -4.76 -8.61
N ALA A 335 6.55 -5.11 -9.77
CA ALA A 335 5.92 -5.98 -10.76
C ALA A 335 5.55 -7.34 -10.17
N LEU A 336 6.45 -7.95 -9.38
CA LEU A 336 6.18 -9.23 -8.73
C LEU A 336 5.01 -9.13 -7.74
N SER A 337 4.97 -8.06 -6.95
CA SER A 337 3.85 -7.74 -6.06
C SER A 337 2.53 -7.62 -6.81
N TYR A 338 2.49 -6.82 -7.87
CA TYR A 338 1.28 -6.62 -8.67
C TYR A 338 0.82 -7.90 -9.36
N TYR A 339 1.72 -8.76 -9.86
CA TYR A 339 1.31 -10.07 -10.37
C TYR A 339 0.66 -10.94 -9.27
N TRP A 340 1.18 -10.90 -8.03
CA TRP A 340 0.59 -11.63 -6.92
C TRP A 340 -0.78 -11.09 -6.54
N GLN A 341 -0.97 -9.77 -6.48
CA GLN A 341 -2.28 -9.17 -6.21
C GLN A 341 -3.29 -9.52 -7.31
N ALA A 342 -2.90 -9.40 -8.58
CA ALA A 342 -3.72 -9.79 -9.72
C ALA A 342 -4.14 -11.27 -9.64
N ALA A 343 -3.18 -12.16 -9.37
CA ALA A 343 -3.46 -13.58 -9.21
C ALA A 343 -4.38 -13.85 -8.00
N LEU A 344 -4.15 -13.20 -6.87
CA LEU A 344 -4.94 -13.37 -5.65
C LEU A 344 -6.40 -13.00 -5.89
N LEU A 345 -6.64 -11.79 -6.39
CA LEU A 345 -7.98 -11.27 -6.68
C LEU A 345 -8.69 -12.14 -7.71
N ALA A 346 -8.01 -12.52 -8.80
CA ALA A 346 -8.60 -13.38 -9.82
C ALA A 346 -8.91 -14.79 -9.29
N GLN A 347 -8.05 -15.37 -8.44
CA GLN A 347 -8.30 -16.67 -7.81
C GLN A 347 -9.49 -16.63 -6.86
N VAL A 348 -9.57 -15.60 -6.03
CA VAL A 348 -10.69 -15.41 -5.10
C VAL A 348 -11.98 -15.19 -5.88
N GLY A 349 -11.94 -14.36 -6.94
CA GLY A 349 -13.07 -14.15 -7.84
C GLY A 349 -13.57 -15.44 -8.48
N ALA A 350 -12.67 -16.21 -9.09
CA ALA A 350 -13.01 -17.50 -9.67
C ALA A 350 -13.67 -18.45 -8.65
N TYR A 351 -13.10 -18.56 -7.44
CA TYR A 351 -13.65 -19.39 -6.37
C TYR A 351 -15.02 -18.90 -5.87
N MET A 352 -15.20 -17.59 -5.76
CA MET A 352 -16.48 -16.98 -5.39
C MET A 352 -17.56 -17.26 -6.44
N ALA A 353 -17.20 -17.13 -7.72
CA ALA A 353 -18.04 -17.42 -8.88
C ALA A 353 -18.28 -18.93 -9.11
N GLY A 354 -17.56 -19.81 -8.42
CA GLY A 354 -17.73 -21.26 -8.49
C GLY A 354 -17.05 -21.93 -9.69
N LYS A 355 -15.91 -21.38 -10.13
CA LYS A 355 -15.12 -21.84 -11.28
C LYS A 355 -13.90 -22.66 -10.88
#